data_AF-A0A2T2WNT4-F1
#
_entry.id   AF-A0A2T2WNT4-F1
#
_cell.length_a   1.000
_cell.length_b   1.000
_cell.length_c   1.000
_cell.angle_alpha   90.00
_cell.angle_beta   90.00
_cell.angle_gamma   90.00
#
_symmetry.space_group_name_H-M   'P 1'
#
loop_
_entity.id
_entity.type
_entity.pdbx_description
1 polymer ?
#
loop_
_entity_poly.entity_id
_entity_poly.type
_entity_poly.pdbx_seq_one_letter_code
_entity_poly.pdbx_strand_id
1 'polypeptide(L)'
;MTNMAKTDLTSTTKTSDLDDQWAMVINFLPKGWQDAAWTFGALTRLRAIRSAEALLRVVFAYAWNDWSWRTMAAWARRIGLANISDGAVLKRLRHASAWLGYILDPWFRSQGMGTTLTSRFRLVLTAGSTVQGPGSPGTTWRLHAQWNLGTGPWEHIELTDAHGAASLTRLQLRPPDVVVADRNDAKPNTLAWIVAQRAHVIVRFGWSALRLQTLDGKPWSVLHAVRSLPDAAPGDWWVQIPGTKDRPALKVRIVAMRKSVQAAEKARRKARKDARDHGYTVAAETLEAADYVLILTTLTKTAADAAEILELYRLRWQIEIAFKRLKSLLHIDALRAFAPDLAQTYLLAKLLGAVLVDAIRTQGPDFSPYGFPVRPDIPRRVAYCPTDLAGSTDDCSGVGESDRLAQCLANLDPGTP
;
A
#
# COMPACT_ATOMS: atom_id res chain seq x y z
N MET A 1 37.33 21.16 54.52
CA MET A 1 35.88 21.45 54.45
C MET A 1 35.49 21.37 52.99
N THR A 2 35.01 20.20 52.53
CA THR A 2 33.59 19.93 52.20
C THR A 2 33.40 20.17 50.69
N ASN A 3 32.93 19.28 49.81
CA ASN A 3 32.39 17.94 49.90
C ASN A 3 32.61 17.28 48.53
N MET A 4 33.04 16.01 48.52
CA MET A 4 32.81 15.10 47.40
C MET A 4 31.32 14.78 47.35
N ALA A 5 30.63 15.08 46.25
CA ALA A 5 29.35 14.46 45.92
C ALA A 5 29.54 13.67 44.63
N LYS A 6 29.75 12.35 44.79
CA LYS A 6 29.56 11.37 43.72
C LYS A 6 28.09 11.45 43.31
N THR A 7 27.81 11.92 42.11
CA THR A 7 26.50 11.75 41.48
C THR A 7 26.49 10.36 40.87
N ASP A 8 25.78 9.43 41.52
CA ASP A 8 25.51 8.09 41.01
C ASP A 8 24.81 8.18 39.65
N LEU A 9 25.53 7.75 38.61
CA LEU A 9 25.00 7.48 37.27
C LEU A 9 24.43 6.07 37.24
N THR A 10 23.33 5.83 37.94
CA THR A 10 22.51 4.61 37.82
C THR A 10 21.09 4.98 37.37
N SER A 11 21.00 5.55 36.17
CA SER A 11 19.72 5.70 35.46
C SER A 11 19.37 4.38 34.76
N THR A 12 18.74 3.47 35.50
CA THR A 12 18.03 2.29 34.99
C THR A 12 16.72 2.65 34.26
N THR A 13 16.48 3.95 34.02
CA THR A 13 15.19 4.56 33.65
C THR A 13 14.92 4.69 32.14
N LYS A 14 15.66 4.01 31.24
CA LYS A 14 15.44 4.17 29.78
C LYS A 14 14.69 3.03 29.09
N THR A 15 14.55 1.86 29.72
CA THR A 15 13.92 0.69 29.07
C THR A 15 12.42 0.59 29.36
N SER A 16 11.99 0.91 30.59
CA SER A 16 10.59 0.81 31.00
C SER A 16 9.70 1.81 30.25
N ASP A 17 10.17 3.04 30.05
CA ASP A 17 9.41 4.10 29.38
C ASP A 17 9.12 3.77 27.89
N LEU A 18 10.06 3.12 27.21
CA LEU A 18 9.86 2.62 25.83
C LEU A 18 8.91 1.41 25.78
N ASP A 19 8.94 0.55 26.79
CA ASP A 19 8.03 -0.59 26.89
C ASP A 19 6.59 -0.16 27.20
N ASP A 20 6.43 0.85 28.06
CA ASP A 20 5.14 1.45 28.42
C ASP A 20 4.53 2.20 27.22
N GLN A 21 5.34 2.98 26.49
CA GLN A 21 4.90 3.66 25.26
C GLN A 21 4.54 2.66 24.15
N TRP A 22 5.26 1.54 24.04
CA TRP A 22 4.93 0.50 23.07
C TRP A 22 3.57 -0.16 23.33
N ALA A 23 3.21 -0.37 24.59
CA ALA A 23 1.90 -0.88 24.96
C ALA A 23 0.76 0.05 24.47
N MET A 24 1.01 1.35 24.39
CA MET A 24 0.07 2.32 23.81
C MET A 24 0.00 2.17 22.28
N VAL A 25 1.14 2.01 21.60
CA VAL A 25 1.22 1.86 20.14
C VAL A 25 0.42 0.66 19.65
N ILE A 26 0.51 -0.49 20.33
CA ILE A 26 -0.18 -1.72 19.90
C ILE A 26 -1.72 -1.61 19.96
N ASN A 27 -2.28 -0.68 20.73
CA ASN A 27 -3.73 -0.46 20.81
C ASN A 27 -4.32 0.12 19.52
N PHE A 28 -3.50 0.72 18.66
CA PHE A 28 -3.89 1.21 17.36
C PHE A 28 -3.93 0.11 16.28
N LEU A 29 -3.36 -1.08 16.52
CA LEU A 29 -3.34 -2.19 15.56
C LEU A 29 -4.70 -2.90 15.50
N PRO A 30 -5.20 -3.40 14.36
CA PRO A 30 -6.53 -4.02 14.27
C PRO A 30 -6.72 -5.23 15.19
N LYS A 31 -7.98 -5.58 15.50
CA LYS A 31 -8.29 -6.82 16.25
C LYS A 31 -7.75 -8.04 15.47
N GLY A 32 -7.31 -9.07 16.21
CA GLY A 32 -6.81 -10.32 15.62
C GLY A 32 -5.41 -10.23 14.99
N TRP A 33 -4.71 -9.08 15.06
CA TRP A 33 -3.39 -8.93 14.45
C TRP A 33 -2.35 -9.94 14.95
N GLN A 34 -2.45 -10.41 16.20
CA GLN A 34 -1.52 -11.41 16.74
C GLN A 34 -1.77 -12.80 16.14
N ASP A 35 -3.04 -13.21 16.02
CA ASP A 35 -3.40 -14.50 15.40
C ASP A 35 -3.11 -14.49 13.90
N ALA A 36 -3.35 -13.35 13.24
CA ALA A 36 -3.00 -13.17 11.83
C ALA A 36 -1.51 -13.42 11.55
N ALA A 37 -0.61 -13.20 12.51
CA ALA A 37 0.80 -13.54 12.35
C ALA A 37 1.00 -15.04 12.05
N TRP A 38 0.16 -15.90 12.62
CA TRP A 38 0.17 -17.33 12.36
C TRP A 38 -0.52 -17.68 11.05
N THR A 39 -1.72 -17.13 10.83
CA THR A 39 -2.50 -17.34 9.60
C THR A 39 -1.71 -17.02 8.34
N PHE A 40 -0.95 -15.92 8.35
CA PHE A 40 -0.14 -15.49 7.21
C PHE A 40 1.30 -16.01 7.24
N GLY A 41 1.65 -16.91 8.17
CA GLY A 41 2.94 -17.59 8.21
C GLY A 41 4.14 -16.73 8.68
N ALA A 42 3.91 -15.51 9.15
CA ALA A 42 4.95 -14.69 9.77
C ALA A 42 5.51 -15.39 11.04
N LEU A 43 4.62 -16.03 11.79
CA LEU A 43 4.93 -16.97 12.85
C LEU A 43 4.45 -18.38 12.47
N THR A 44 5.40 -19.31 12.45
CA THR A 44 5.12 -20.75 12.27
C THR A 44 5.46 -21.56 13.52
N ARG A 45 6.21 -20.95 14.44
CA ARG A 45 6.66 -21.54 15.71
C ARG A 45 7.22 -20.45 16.62
N LEU A 46 7.00 -20.59 17.93
CA LEU A 46 7.60 -19.73 18.95
C LEU A 46 8.89 -20.39 19.46
N ARG A 47 10.04 -19.84 19.05
CA ARG A 47 11.36 -20.25 19.55
C ARG A 47 12.04 -19.03 20.15
N ALA A 48 13.04 -18.50 19.46
CA ALA A 48 13.76 -17.32 19.90
C ALA A 48 12.93 -16.02 19.85
N ILE A 49 11.93 -15.94 18.97
CA ILE A 49 10.88 -14.92 19.01
C ILE A 49 9.65 -15.55 19.66
N ARG A 50 9.20 -14.97 20.77
CA ARG A 50 8.23 -15.58 21.70
C ARG A 50 6.79 -15.06 21.53
N SER A 51 6.58 -14.03 20.70
CA SER A 51 5.25 -13.47 20.43
C SER A 51 5.20 -12.75 19.09
N ALA A 52 3.99 -12.49 18.59
CA ALA A 52 3.76 -11.62 17.42
C ALA A 52 4.24 -10.19 17.69
N GLU A 53 4.09 -9.72 18.92
CA GLU A 53 4.59 -8.41 19.35
C GLU A 53 6.11 -8.29 19.26
N ALA A 54 6.83 -9.32 19.73
CA ALA A 54 8.28 -9.36 19.61
C ALA A 54 8.73 -9.37 18.14
N LEU A 55 8.01 -10.10 17.28
CA LEU A 55 8.26 -10.08 15.83
C LEU A 55 8.03 -8.68 15.24
N LEU A 56 6.94 -8.02 15.61
CA LEU A 56 6.60 -6.69 15.09
C LEU A 56 7.66 -5.65 15.48
N ARG A 57 8.17 -5.70 16.72
CA ARG A 57 9.30 -4.85 17.16
C ARG A 57 10.56 -5.09 16.33
N VAL A 58 10.89 -6.35 16.02
CA VAL A 58 12.02 -6.68 15.14
C VAL A 58 11.81 -6.12 13.73
N VAL A 59 10.60 -6.24 13.19
CA VAL A 59 10.22 -5.69 11.87
C VAL A 59 10.37 -4.16 11.83
N PHE A 60 9.91 -3.45 12.85
CA PHE A 60 10.11 -1.99 12.94
C PHE A 60 11.57 -1.62 13.10
N ALA A 61 12.31 -2.32 13.96
CA ALA A 61 13.73 -2.07 14.15
C ALA A 61 14.49 -2.19 12.82
N TYR A 62 14.12 -3.15 11.97
CA TYR A 62 14.67 -3.30 10.62
C TYR A 62 14.36 -2.11 9.73
N ALA A 63 13.08 -1.77 9.61
CA ALA A 63 12.62 -0.85 8.58
C ALA A 63 12.84 0.63 8.93
N TRP A 64 12.77 0.99 10.21
CA TRP A 64 12.84 2.39 10.64
C TRP A 64 14.23 2.86 11.04
N ASN A 65 15.09 1.95 11.51
CA ASN A 65 16.47 2.30 11.89
C ASN A 65 17.50 1.96 10.81
N ASP A 66 17.08 1.36 9.70
CA ASP A 66 17.98 0.95 8.61
C ASP A 66 19.10 0.01 9.07
N TRP A 67 18.87 -0.75 10.13
CA TRP A 67 19.87 -1.59 10.76
C TRP A 67 20.18 -2.86 9.95
N SER A 68 21.45 -3.28 10.00
CA SER A 68 21.85 -4.58 9.47
C SER A 68 21.20 -5.72 10.29
N TRP A 69 21.08 -6.91 9.69
CA TRP A 69 20.54 -8.08 10.40
C TRP A 69 21.37 -8.45 11.63
N ARG A 70 22.69 -8.24 11.58
CA ARG A 70 23.60 -8.45 12.71
C ARG A 70 23.33 -7.47 13.84
N THR A 71 23.17 -6.19 13.52
CA THR A 71 22.83 -5.15 14.49
C THR A 71 21.49 -5.45 15.16
N MET A 72 20.49 -5.88 14.38
CA MET A 72 19.18 -6.26 14.93
C MET A 72 19.23 -7.48 15.85
N ALA A 73 19.95 -8.53 15.47
CA ALA A 73 20.13 -9.71 16.32
C ALA A 73 20.79 -9.36 17.65
N ALA A 74 21.84 -8.52 17.60
CA ALA A 74 22.53 -8.04 18.80
C ALA A 74 21.62 -7.16 19.68
N TRP A 75 20.88 -6.23 19.07
CA TRP A 75 19.93 -5.38 19.78
C TRP A 75 18.82 -6.21 20.43
N ALA A 76 18.16 -7.10 19.67
CA ALA A 76 17.07 -7.92 20.17
C ALA A 76 17.50 -8.82 21.35
N ARG A 77 18.73 -9.33 21.33
CA ARG A 77 19.31 -10.05 22.47
C ARG A 77 19.56 -9.13 23.65
N ARG A 78 20.15 -7.95 23.42
CA ARG A 78 20.50 -6.99 24.47
C ARG A 78 19.29 -6.49 25.24
N ILE A 79 18.16 -6.26 24.58
CA ILE A 79 16.92 -5.80 25.23
C ILE A 79 16.02 -6.95 25.70
N GLY A 80 16.50 -8.19 25.67
CA GLY A 80 15.71 -9.37 26.09
C GLY A 80 14.54 -9.72 25.16
N LEU A 81 14.41 -9.08 24.00
CA LEU A 81 13.30 -9.26 23.07
C LEU A 81 13.34 -10.62 22.37
N ALA A 82 14.52 -11.02 21.89
CA ALA A 82 14.71 -12.30 21.20
C ALA A 82 16.19 -12.71 21.13
N ASN A 83 16.48 -13.99 21.38
CA ASN A 83 17.82 -14.55 21.16
C ASN A 83 17.93 -15.23 19.79
N ILE A 84 18.04 -14.42 18.72
CA ILE A 84 18.04 -14.85 17.32
C ILE A 84 19.38 -14.60 16.62
N SER A 85 19.70 -15.42 15.62
CA SER A 85 20.78 -15.13 14.66
C SER A 85 20.31 -14.17 13.56
N ASP A 86 21.25 -13.54 12.87
CA ASP A 86 20.99 -12.69 11.70
C ASP A 86 20.23 -13.44 10.58
N GLY A 87 20.61 -14.68 10.27
CA GLY A 87 19.90 -15.52 9.31
C GLY A 87 18.47 -15.88 9.74
N ALA A 88 18.22 -15.99 11.05
CA ALA A 88 16.86 -16.20 11.57
C ALA A 88 16.02 -14.92 11.48
N VAL A 89 16.61 -13.74 11.74
CA VAL A 89 15.96 -12.43 11.50
C VAL A 89 15.55 -12.32 10.04
N LEU A 90 16.48 -12.57 9.11
CA LEU A 90 16.26 -12.54 7.67
C LEU A 90 15.05 -13.41 7.26
N LYS A 91 15.04 -14.69 7.65
CA LYS A 91 13.93 -15.60 7.32
C LYS A 91 12.60 -15.07 7.84
N ARG A 92 12.57 -14.51 9.05
CA ARG A 92 11.33 -13.96 9.63
C ARG A 92 10.83 -12.73 8.88
N LEU A 93 11.72 -11.83 8.51
CA LEU A 93 11.37 -10.64 7.71
C LEU A 93 10.77 -11.02 6.35
N ARG A 94 11.33 -12.04 5.68
CA ARG A 94 10.81 -12.51 4.38
C ARG A 94 9.36 -13.01 4.41
N HIS A 95 8.89 -13.47 5.57
CA HIS A 95 7.53 -14.00 5.73
C HIS A 95 6.55 -13.03 6.41
N ALA A 96 6.98 -11.80 6.74
CA ALA A 96 6.15 -10.86 7.49
C ALA A 96 5.22 -10.00 6.61
N SER A 97 5.45 -9.95 5.28
CA SER A 97 4.74 -9.04 4.38
C SER A 97 3.23 -9.21 4.35
N ALA A 98 2.73 -10.44 4.17
CA ALA A 98 1.29 -10.70 4.12
C ALA A 98 0.59 -10.32 5.45
N TRP A 99 1.25 -10.61 6.58
CA TRP A 99 0.78 -10.22 7.90
C TRP A 99 0.73 -8.69 8.10
N LEU A 100 1.77 -7.96 7.68
CA LEU A 100 1.76 -6.50 7.71
C LEU A 100 0.68 -5.91 6.80
N GLY A 101 0.43 -6.53 5.65
CA GLY A 101 -0.68 -6.19 4.76
C GLY A 101 -2.03 -6.29 5.46
N TYR A 102 -2.27 -7.38 6.18
CA TYR A 102 -3.47 -7.54 7.01
C TYR A 102 -3.62 -6.44 8.07
N ILE A 103 -2.53 -6.12 8.77
CA ILE A 103 -2.53 -5.06 9.81
C ILE A 103 -2.94 -3.70 9.22
N LEU A 104 -2.50 -3.43 8.00
CA LEU A 104 -2.74 -2.16 7.32
C LEU A 104 -4.11 -2.06 6.67
N ASP A 105 -4.74 -3.18 6.28
CA ASP A 105 -6.02 -3.24 5.56
C ASP A 105 -7.11 -2.32 6.14
N PRO A 106 -7.40 -2.29 7.46
CA PRO A 106 -8.41 -1.38 8.02
C PRO A 106 -8.11 0.10 7.78
N TRP A 107 -6.83 0.51 7.83
CA TRP A 107 -6.47 1.89 7.52
C TRP A 107 -6.75 2.20 6.05
N PHE A 108 -6.39 1.30 5.13
CA PHE A 108 -6.73 1.45 3.71
C PHE A 108 -8.24 1.57 3.49
N ARG A 109 -9.04 0.73 4.16
CA ARG A 109 -10.51 0.84 4.13
C ARG A 109 -11.01 2.19 4.63
N SER A 110 -10.44 2.71 5.72
CA SER A 110 -10.80 4.04 6.29
C SER A 110 -10.52 5.20 5.33
N GLN A 111 -9.55 5.07 4.43
CA GLN A 111 -9.29 6.05 3.36
C GLN A 111 -10.26 5.94 2.18
N GLY A 112 -11.34 5.15 2.32
CA GLY A 112 -12.33 4.89 1.29
C GLY A 112 -11.96 3.74 0.33
N MET A 113 -10.89 2.99 0.60
CA MET A 113 -10.43 1.91 -0.30
C MET A 113 -11.15 0.56 -0.11
N GLY A 114 -12.14 0.52 0.79
CA GLY A 114 -12.95 -0.67 1.11
C GLY A 114 -14.45 -0.49 0.90
N THR A 115 -14.86 0.29 -0.11
CA THR A 115 -16.28 0.46 -0.45
C THR A 115 -16.82 -0.77 -1.19
N THR A 116 -18.14 -0.97 -1.23
CA THR A 116 -18.83 -2.03 -2.02
C THR A 116 -18.41 -2.04 -3.50
N LEU A 117 -17.89 -0.92 -4.01
CA LEU A 117 -17.31 -0.80 -5.35
C LEU A 117 -16.00 -1.59 -5.49
N THR A 118 -15.14 -1.62 -4.47
CA THR A 118 -13.84 -2.33 -4.52
C THR A 118 -13.97 -3.83 -4.29
N SER A 119 -15.05 -4.30 -3.68
CA SER A 119 -15.32 -5.75 -3.55
C SER A 119 -15.86 -6.38 -4.84
N ARG A 120 -16.47 -5.59 -5.75
CA ARG A 120 -16.93 -6.06 -7.07
C ARG A 120 -15.79 -6.27 -8.06
N PHE A 121 -14.66 -5.62 -7.87
CA PHE A 121 -13.54 -5.64 -8.81
C PHE A 121 -12.24 -6.03 -8.12
N ARG A 122 -11.44 -6.85 -8.78
CA ARG A 122 -10.03 -7.05 -8.39
C ARG A 122 -9.21 -5.84 -8.85
N LEU A 123 -9.25 -4.75 -8.09
CA LEU A 123 -8.61 -3.49 -8.46
C LEU A 123 -7.10 -3.58 -8.31
N VAL A 124 -6.38 -3.46 -9.41
CA VAL A 124 -4.93 -3.47 -9.45
C VAL A 124 -4.38 -2.05 -9.54
N LEU A 125 -3.73 -1.59 -8.48
CA LEU A 125 -3.11 -0.27 -8.41
C LEU A 125 -1.60 -0.37 -8.53
N THR A 126 -1.01 0.55 -9.28
CA THR A 126 0.44 0.60 -9.46
C THR A 126 1.01 1.90 -8.94
N ALA A 127 2.10 1.79 -8.17
CA ALA A 127 2.91 2.93 -7.76
C ALA A 127 4.37 2.65 -8.13
N GLY A 128 4.91 3.51 -9.00
CA GLY A 128 6.33 3.56 -9.31
C GLY A 128 7.05 4.52 -8.35
N SER A 129 8.06 4.04 -7.62
CA SER A 129 8.95 4.93 -6.86
C SER A 129 10.39 4.73 -7.26
N THR A 130 11.11 5.83 -7.49
CA THR A 130 12.57 5.82 -7.58
C THR A 130 13.15 5.61 -6.19
N VAL A 131 14.20 4.81 -6.13
CA VAL A 131 14.93 4.46 -4.91
C VAL A 131 16.41 4.64 -5.19
N GLN A 132 17.12 5.28 -4.27
CA GLN A 132 18.56 5.45 -4.28
C GLN A 132 19.19 4.35 -3.43
N GLY A 133 20.23 3.72 -3.96
CA GLY A 133 21.09 2.82 -3.18
C GLY A 133 21.93 3.64 -2.18
N PRO A 134 22.41 3.02 -1.08
CA PRO A 134 23.29 3.67 -0.13
C PRO A 134 24.52 4.29 -0.83
N GLY A 135 24.67 5.61 -0.73
CA GLY A 135 25.79 6.36 -1.34
C GLY A 135 25.68 6.66 -2.84
N SER A 136 24.53 6.39 -3.48
CA SER A 136 24.34 6.70 -4.91
C SER A 136 23.93 8.16 -5.14
N PRO A 137 24.50 8.87 -6.13
CA PRO A 137 24.12 10.25 -6.46
C PRO A 137 22.79 10.34 -7.25
N GLY A 138 22.13 9.21 -7.54
CA GLY A 138 20.94 9.18 -8.40
C GLY A 138 20.04 7.95 -8.20
N THR A 139 18.99 7.84 -9.02
CA THR A 139 18.08 6.69 -8.98
C THR A 139 18.86 5.42 -9.28
N THR A 140 18.85 4.46 -8.36
CA THR A 140 19.50 3.16 -8.53
C THR A 140 18.47 2.09 -8.89
N TRP A 141 17.26 2.19 -8.31
CA TRP A 141 16.18 1.22 -8.49
C TRP A 141 14.83 1.92 -8.69
N ARG A 142 13.90 1.20 -9.30
CA ARG A 142 12.48 1.56 -9.38
C ARG A 142 11.66 0.44 -8.78
N LEU A 143 10.89 0.79 -7.75
CA LEU A 143 9.91 -0.08 -7.11
C LEU A 143 8.60 0.00 -7.90
N HIS A 144 8.08 -1.16 -8.30
CA HIS A 144 6.75 -1.35 -8.87
C HIS A 144 5.94 -2.17 -7.89
N ALA A 145 4.93 -1.55 -7.28
CA ALA A 145 4.09 -2.22 -6.31
C ALA A 145 2.67 -2.38 -6.86
N GLN A 146 2.17 -3.61 -6.85
CA GLN A 146 0.83 -4.01 -7.26
C GLN A 146 -0.02 -4.28 -6.02
N TRP A 147 -1.08 -3.51 -5.85
CA TRP A 147 -2.05 -3.74 -4.79
C TRP A 147 -3.38 -4.20 -5.37
N ASN A 148 -3.90 -5.31 -4.84
CA ASN A 148 -5.29 -5.70 -4.98
C ASN A 148 -6.16 -5.27 -3.78
N LEU A 149 -7.03 -4.28 -3.99
CA LEU A 149 -7.90 -3.76 -2.92
C LEU A 149 -9.00 -4.75 -2.50
N GLY A 150 -9.32 -5.76 -3.32
CA GLY A 150 -10.33 -6.77 -3.01
C GLY A 150 -9.80 -7.89 -2.10
N THR A 151 -8.49 -8.18 -2.13
CA THR A 151 -7.88 -9.27 -1.34
C THR A 151 -7.12 -8.78 -0.11
N GLY A 152 -6.71 -7.50 -0.06
CA GLY A 152 -6.06 -6.88 1.11
C GLY A 152 -4.53 -6.69 1.00
N PRO A 153 -3.71 -7.68 0.58
CA PRO A 153 -2.25 -7.53 0.52
C PRO A 153 -1.72 -6.97 -0.82
N TRP A 154 -0.46 -6.56 -0.82
CA TRP A 154 0.33 -6.34 -2.04
C TRP A 154 0.57 -7.69 -2.71
N GLU A 155 -0.03 -7.89 -3.88
CA GLU A 155 0.05 -9.17 -4.60
C GLU A 155 1.38 -9.33 -5.36
N HIS A 156 2.01 -8.21 -5.77
CA HIS A 156 3.27 -8.24 -6.50
C HIS A 156 4.12 -7.01 -6.24
N ILE A 157 5.41 -7.20 -5.95
CA ILE A 157 6.41 -6.14 -5.85
C ILE A 157 7.61 -6.51 -6.70
N GLU A 158 7.94 -5.66 -7.65
CA GLU A 158 9.12 -5.80 -8.51
C GLU A 158 10.08 -4.63 -8.27
N LEU A 159 11.37 -4.93 -8.24
CA LEU A 159 12.44 -3.94 -8.28
C LEU A 159 13.15 -4.06 -9.63
N THR A 160 13.18 -2.97 -10.38
CA THR A 160 14.00 -2.87 -11.59
C THR A 160 15.12 -1.88 -11.38
N ASP A 161 16.19 -1.97 -12.17
CA ASP A 161 17.24 -0.95 -12.17
C ASP A 161 16.73 0.44 -12.63
N ALA A 162 17.63 1.43 -12.64
CA ALA A 162 17.34 2.80 -13.06
C ALA A 162 16.81 2.92 -14.51
N HIS A 163 17.09 1.93 -15.36
CA HIS A 163 16.73 1.92 -16.78
C HIS A 163 15.37 1.26 -17.05
N GLY A 164 14.91 0.35 -16.18
CA GLY A 164 13.57 -0.22 -16.24
C GLY A 164 12.48 0.83 -16.02
N ALA A 165 11.78 1.27 -17.06
CA ALA A 165 10.60 2.14 -16.89
C ALA A 165 9.49 1.40 -16.14
N ALA A 166 8.78 2.10 -15.26
CA ALA A 166 7.50 1.62 -14.75
C ALA A 166 6.58 1.41 -15.95
N SER A 167 6.21 0.16 -16.19
CA SER A 167 5.36 -0.25 -17.29
C SER A 167 4.29 -1.18 -16.75
N LEU A 168 3.02 -0.90 -17.05
CA LEU A 168 1.91 -1.78 -16.67
C LEU A 168 2.05 -3.18 -17.28
N THR A 169 2.88 -3.36 -18.32
CA THR A 169 3.16 -4.67 -18.93
C THR A 169 3.97 -5.61 -18.04
N ARG A 170 4.45 -5.13 -16.89
CA ARG A 170 5.15 -5.93 -15.88
C ARG A 170 4.22 -6.52 -14.82
N LEU A 171 2.94 -6.13 -14.83
CA LEU A 171 1.98 -6.57 -13.83
C LEU A 171 1.68 -8.06 -13.98
N GLN A 172 1.46 -8.72 -12.84
CA GLN A 172 0.93 -10.07 -12.81
C GLN A 172 -0.59 -9.98 -12.74
N LEU A 173 -1.23 -9.93 -13.91
CA LEU A 173 -2.68 -9.80 -14.04
C LEU A 173 -3.37 -11.17 -14.03
N ARG A 174 -4.54 -11.23 -13.40
CA ARG A 174 -5.46 -12.38 -13.41
C ARG A 174 -6.81 -11.93 -13.96
N PRO A 175 -7.45 -12.64 -14.88
CA PRO A 175 -8.79 -12.28 -15.31
C PRO A 175 -9.80 -12.36 -14.13
N PRO A 176 -10.73 -11.40 -13.93
CA PRO A 176 -10.91 -10.13 -14.64
C PRO A 176 -10.42 -8.92 -13.82
N ASP A 177 -9.11 -8.86 -13.52
CA ASP A 177 -8.49 -7.73 -12.82
C ASP A 177 -8.80 -6.41 -13.52
N VAL A 178 -8.91 -5.34 -12.72
CA VAL A 178 -9.17 -3.97 -13.21
C VAL A 178 -7.99 -3.09 -12.82
N VAL A 179 -7.14 -2.78 -13.78
CA VAL A 179 -5.95 -1.95 -13.57
C VAL A 179 -6.34 -0.47 -13.48
N VAL A 180 -6.03 0.18 -12.37
CA VAL A 180 -6.25 1.63 -12.20
C VAL A 180 -4.90 2.35 -12.29
N ALA A 181 -4.69 3.15 -13.33
CA ALA A 181 -3.37 3.68 -13.70
C ALA A 181 -3.32 5.21 -13.89
N ASP A 182 -2.10 5.77 -13.87
CA ASP A 182 -1.92 7.23 -14.00
C ASP A 182 -1.96 7.70 -15.46
N ARG A 183 -2.06 9.01 -15.65
CA ARG A 183 -2.12 9.69 -16.94
C ARG A 183 -1.05 9.24 -17.94
N ASN A 184 0.15 8.95 -17.44
CA ASN A 184 1.30 8.61 -18.29
C ASN A 184 1.25 7.16 -18.82
N ASP A 185 0.36 6.34 -18.27
CA ASP A 185 0.20 4.93 -18.66
C ASP A 185 -0.81 4.73 -19.79
N ALA A 186 -1.52 5.79 -20.21
CA ALA A 186 -2.48 5.76 -21.31
C ALA A 186 -1.80 5.63 -22.69
N LYS A 187 -1.18 4.47 -22.93
CA LYS A 187 -0.47 4.13 -24.17
C LYS A 187 -1.20 3.01 -24.91
N PRO A 188 -1.47 3.14 -26.22
CA PRO A 188 -2.25 2.15 -26.97
C PRO A 188 -1.77 0.70 -26.83
N ASN A 189 -0.46 0.47 -26.91
CA ASN A 189 0.11 -0.88 -26.81
C ASN A 189 -0.02 -1.45 -25.39
N THR A 190 0.12 -0.61 -24.37
CA THR A 190 -0.09 -1.01 -22.98
C THR A 190 -1.55 -1.39 -22.72
N LEU A 191 -2.50 -0.59 -23.23
CA LEU A 191 -3.94 -0.89 -23.10
C LEU A 191 -4.33 -2.17 -23.85
N ALA A 192 -3.80 -2.37 -25.06
CA ALA A 192 -4.02 -3.59 -25.84
C ALA A 192 -3.46 -4.82 -25.11
N TRP A 193 -2.27 -4.71 -24.50
CA TRP A 193 -1.68 -5.77 -23.71
C TRP A 193 -2.55 -6.16 -22.50
N ILE A 194 -3.06 -5.17 -21.74
CA ILE A 194 -3.95 -5.44 -20.59
C ILE A 194 -5.20 -6.21 -21.04
N VAL A 195 -5.82 -5.78 -22.14
CA VAL A 195 -7.01 -6.43 -22.70
C VAL A 195 -6.70 -7.83 -23.21
N ALA A 196 -5.52 -8.05 -23.79
CA ALA A 196 -5.06 -9.38 -24.19
C ALA A 196 -4.90 -10.33 -22.99
N GLN A 197 -4.60 -9.82 -21.80
CA GLN A 197 -4.61 -10.59 -20.55
C GLN A 197 -6.03 -10.83 -19.98
N ARG A 198 -7.09 -10.48 -20.72
CA ARG A 198 -8.50 -10.53 -20.28
C ARG A 198 -8.74 -9.73 -18.99
N ALA A 199 -7.98 -8.66 -18.80
CA ALA A 199 -8.14 -7.69 -17.73
C ALA A 199 -8.75 -6.39 -18.27
N HIS A 200 -9.26 -5.57 -17.37
CA HIS A 200 -9.79 -4.25 -17.66
C HIS A 200 -8.85 -3.16 -17.19
N VAL A 201 -9.08 -1.94 -17.66
CA VAL A 201 -8.29 -0.77 -17.29
C VAL A 201 -9.20 0.42 -17.00
N ILE A 202 -8.81 1.23 -16.03
CA ILE A 202 -9.30 2.58 -15.75
C ILE A 202 -8.08 3.49 -15.68
N VAL A 203 -7.86 4.30 -16.70
CA VAL A 203 -6.66 5.13 -16.81
C VAL A 203 -7.04 6.55 -17.14
N ARG A 204 -6.44 7.51 -16.44
CA ARG A 204 -6.55 8.91 -16.88
C ARG A 204 -5.73 9.10 -18.13
N PHE A 205 -6.09 10.06 -18.96
CA PHE A 205 -5.27 10.39 -20.12
C PHE A 205 -5.24 11.89 -20.37
N GLY A 206 -4.26 12.34 -21.16
CA GLY A 206 -4.23 13.71 -21.66
C GLY A 206 -5.13 13.85 -22.89
N TRP A 207 -5.71 15.03 -23.10
CA TRP A 207 -6.61 15.29 -24.23
C TRP A 207 -6.01 14.93 -25.60
N SER A 208 -4.68 15.05 -25.75
CA SER A 208 -3.91 14.73 -26.97
C SER A 208 -3.14 13.41 -26.90
N ALA A 209 -3.29 12.64 -25.81
CA ALA A 209 -2.48 11.43 -25.58
C ALA A 209 -2.84 10.26 -26.51
N LEU A 210 -4.09 10.22 -26.98
CA LEU A 210 -4.63 9.13 -27.78
C LEU A 210 -5.28 9.68 -29.05
N ARG A 211 -5.03 9.00 -30.18
CA ARG A 211 -5.85 9.18 -31.38
C ARG A 211 -7.11 8.36 -31.20
N LEU A 212 -8.25 9.02 -31.07
CA LEU A 212 -9.54 8.37 -30.86
C LEU A 212 -10.39 8.48 -32.12
N GLN A 213 -11.18 7.44 -32.36
CA GLN A 213 -12.15 7.39 -33.45
C GLN A 213 -13.50 6.97 -32.90
N THR A 214 -14.54 7.43 -33.57
CA THR A 214 -15.88 6.84 -33.49
C THR A 214 -15.84 5.36 -33.89
N LEU A 215 -16.86 4.58 -33.54
CA LEU A 215 -16.89 3.14 -33.84
C LEU A 215 -16.93 2.85 -35.35
N ASP A 216 -17.38 3.81 -36.17
CA ASP A 216 -17.34 3.80 -37.64
C ASP A 216 -15.99 4.28 -38.22
N GLY A 217 -14.99 4.56 -37.38
CA GLY A 217 -13.62 4.84 -37.80
C GLY A 217 -13.31 6.32 -38.10
N LYS A 218 -14.28 7.22 -37.95
CA LYS A 218 -14.05 8.67 -38.13
C LYS A 218 -13.31 9.26 -36.93
N PRO A 219 -12.40 10.24 -37.12
CA PRO A 219 -11.73 10.92 -36.01
C PRO A 219 -12.73 11.46 -34.97
N TRP A 220 -12.42 11.28 -33.68
CA TRP A 220 -13.24 11.75 -32.58
C TRP A 220 -12.46 12.72 -31.70
N SER A 221 -13.00 13.92 -31.51
CA SER A 221 -12.37 14.98 -30.73
C SER A 221 -12.83 14.95 -29.28
N VAL A 222 -11.89 14.73 -28.36
CA VAL A 222 -12.13 14.73 -26.92
C VAL A 222 -12.71 16.07 -26.46
N LEU A 223 -12.05 17.18 -26.82
CA LEU A 223 -12.45 18.52 -26.38
C LEU A 223 -13.84 18.89 -26.89
N HIS A 224 -14.13 18.57 -28.16
CA HIS A 224 -15.46 18.81 -28.71
C HIS A 224 -16.56 18.08 -27.92
N ALA A 225 -16.32 16.82 -27.55
CA ALA A 225 -17.28 16.03 -26.78
C ALA A 225 -17.49 16.53 -25.35
N VAL A 226 -16.42 16.97 -24.66
CA VAL A 226 -16.53 17.39 -23.25
C VAL A 226 -17.03 18.82 -23.08
N ARG A 227 -17.00 19.66 -24.12
CA ARG A 227 -17.53 21.04 -24.08
C ARG A 227 -19.00 21.12 -23.70
N SER A 228 -19.81 20.14 -24.11
CA SER A 228 -21.24 20.11 -23.81
C SER A 228 -21.58 19.50 -22.44
N LEU A 229 -20.58 19.09 -21.65
CA LEU A 229 -20.84 18.52 -20.33
C LEU A 229 -21.52 19.55 -19.43
N PRO A 230 -22.60 19.17 -18.71
CA PRO A 230 -23.12 20.00 -17.63
C PRO A 230 -22.16 19.98 -16.44
N ASP A 231 -22.35 20.93 -15.53
CA ASP A 231 -21.67 20.89 -14.24
C ASP A 231 -22.16 19.70 -13.40
N ALA A 232 -21.24 19.10 -12.64
CA ALA A 232 -21.51 17.98 -11.72
C ALA A 232 -22.10 16.69 -12.32
N ALA A 233 -22.22 16.54 -13.64
CA ALA A 233 -22.63 15.28 -14.26
C ALA A 233 -21.54 14.69 -15.18
N PRO A 234 -21.35 13.36 -15.17
CA PRO A 234 -20.38 12.72 -16.05
C PRO A 234 -20.91 12.54 -17.47
N GLY A 235 -20.02 12.61 -18.46
CA GLY A 235 -20.26 12.10 -19.80
C GLY A 235 -19.61 10.74 -20.02
N ASP A 236 -20.16 9.99 -20.97
CA ASP A 236 -19.76 8.60 -21.24
C ASP A 236 -19.97 8.26 -22.72
N TRP A 237 -18.86 8.07 -23.45
CA TRP A 237 -18.86 7.83 -24.89
C TRP A 237 -18.11 6.55 -25.24
N TRP A 238 -18.72 5.72 -26.09
CA TRP A 238 -18.01 4.63 -26.75
C TRP A 238 -17.20 5.14 -27.93
N VAL A 239 -15.91 4.84 -27.93
CA VAL A 239 -14.98 5.18 -29.01
C VAL A 239 -14.05 3.98 -29.24
N GLN A 240 -13.14 4.11 -30.18
CA GLN A 240 -12.07 3.14 -30.38
C GLN A 240 -10.71 3.82 -30.53
N ILE A 241 -9.69 3.11 -30.08
CA ILE A 241 -8.31 3.38 -30.45
C ILE A 241 -8.06 2.63 -31.76
N PRO A 242 -7.60 3.29 -32.84
CA PRO A 242 -7.36 2.62 -34.11
C PRO A 242 -6.35 1.49 -33.96
N GLY A 243 -6.54 0.44 -34.75
CA GLY A 243 -5.59 -0.66 -34.88
C GLY A 243 -4.31 -0.24 -35.61
N THR A 244 -3.30 -1.08 -35.51
CA THR A 244 -2.10 -1.03 -36.37
C THR A 244 -1.95 -2.38 -37.05
N LYS A 245 -0.87 -2.58 -37.81
CA LYS A 245 -0.53 -3.91 -38.37
C LYS A 245 -0.38 -4.98 -37.28
N ASP A 246 0.09 -4.58 -36.10
CA ASP A 246 0.47 -5.51 -35.01
C ASP A 246 -0.58 -5.61 -33.90
N ARG A 247 -1.64 -4.78 -33.92
CA ARG A 247 -2.72 -4.85 -32.93
C ARG A 247 -4.07 -4.46 -33.51
N PRO A 248 -5.17 -5.14 -33.12
CA PRO A 248 -6.50 -4.75 -33.54
C PRO A 248 -6.91 -3.38 -32.98
N ALA A 249 -7.96 -2.79 -33.56
CA ALA A 249 -8.61 -1.64 -32.97
C ALA A 249 -9.20 -2.02 -31.61
N LEU A 250 -9.11 -1.10 -30.64
CA LEU A 250 -9.55 -1.34 -29.27
C LEU A 250 -10.75 -0.47 -28.95
N LYS A 251 -11.91 -1.10 -28.75
CA LYS A 251 -13.12 -0.43 -28.27
C LYS A 251 -12.96 -0.06 -26.79
N VAL A 252 -13.20 1.20 -26.46
CA VAL A 252 -13.05 1.77 -25.12
C VAL A 252 -14.18 2.74 -24.81
N ARG A 253 -14.40 3.02 -23.53
CA ARG A 253 -15.26 4.13 -23.07
C ARG A 253 -14.40 5.28 -22.61
N ILE A 254 -14.81 6.49 -22.95
CA ILE A 254 -14.31 7.72 -22.36
C ILE A 254 -15.34 8.20 -21.36
N VAL A 255 -14.92 8.32 -20.11
CA VAL A 255 -15.69 8.95 -19.04
C VAL A 255 -15.02 10.28 -18.70
N ALA A 256 -15.81 11.35 -18.64
CA ALA A 256 -15.29 12.67 -18.30
C ALA A 256 -16.20 13.43 -17.36
N MET A 257 -15.62 14.30 -16.55
CA MET A 257 -16.33 15.19 -15.63
C MET A 257 -15.64 16.55 -15.58
N ARG A 258 -16.43 17.62 -15.48
CA ARG A 258 -15.91 18.96 -15.17
C ARG A 258 -15.32 18.98 -13.77
N LYS A 259 -14.14 19.59 -13.62
CA LYS A 259 -13.52 19.87 -12.33
C LYS A 259 -14.24 21.04 -11.67
N SER A 260 -14.09 21.13 -10.34
CA SER A 260 -14.39 22.39 -9.65
C SER A 260 -13.52 23.52 -10.20
N VAL A 261 -14.04 24.75 -10.15
CA VAL A 261 -13.32 25.96 -10.57
C VAL A 261 -11.93 26.04 -9.93
N GLN A 262 -11.84 25.75 -8.64
CA GLN A 262 -10.57 25.76 -7.90
C GLN A 262 -9.56 24.72 -8.41
N ALA A 263 -10.03 23.50 -8.71
CA ALA A 263 -9.18 22.42 -9.22
C ALA A 263 -8.73 22.70 -10.67
N ALA A 264 -9.60 23.27 -11.49
CA ALA A 264 -9.29 23.70 -12.85
C ALA A 264 -8.23 24.82 -12.87
N GLU A 265 -8.38 25.86 -12.03
CA GLU A 265 -7.39 26.93 -11.89
C GLU A 265 -6.03 26.41 -11.40
N LYS A 266 -6.04 25.48 -10.43
CA LYS A 266 -4.81 24.81 -10.00
C LYS A 266 -4.14 24.06 -11.15
N ALA A 267 -4.91 23.37 -11.99
CA ALA A 267 -4.39 22.67 -13.17
C ALA A 267 -3.83 23.64 -14.22
N ARG A 268 -4.51 24.77 -14.51
CA ARG A 268 -4.00 25.83 -15.40
C ARG A 268 -2.70 26.44 -14.91
N ARG A 269 -2.64 26.81 -13.62
CA ARG A 269 -1.42 27.35 -13.00
C ARG A 269 -0.26 26.36 -13.09
N LYS A 270 -0.51 25.07 -12.82
CA LYS A 270 0.51 24.03 -12.98
C LYS A 270 0.99 23.91 -14.43
N ALA A 271 0.08 23.88 -15.41
CA ALA A 271 0.45 23.81 -16.82
C ALA A 271 1.32 25.01 -17.26
N ARG A 272 0.95 26.23 -16.85
CA ARG A 272 1.74 27.45 -17.12
C ARG A 272 3.11 27.41 -16.46
N LYS A 273 3.18 26.95 -15.20
CA LYS A 273 4.45 26.78 -14.49
C LYS A 273 5.34 25.76 -15.20
N ASP A 274 4.83 24.56 -15.48
CA ASP A 274 5.59 23.51 -16.14
C ASP A 274 6.11 23.99 -17.51
N ALA A 275 5.32 24.74 -18.27
CA ALA A 275 5.72 25.30 -19.55
C ALA A 275 6.80 26.37 -19.45
N ARG A 276 6.70 27.28 -18.47
CA ARG A 276 7.75 28.25 -18.17
C ARG A 276 9.06 27.56 -17.78
N ASP A 277 8.97 26.56 -16.90
CA ASP A 277 10.14 25.85 -16.39
C ASP A 277 10.85 25.03 -17.50
N HIS A 278 10.18 24.72 -18.62
CA HIS A 278 10.73 23.99 -19.77
C HIS A 278 10.80 24.82 -21.08
N GLY A 279 10.59 26.15 -21.00
CA GLY A 279 10.81 27.06 -22.13
C GLY A 279 9.81 26.97 -23.29
N TYR A 280 8.56 26.57 -23.06
CA TYR A 280 7.52 26.53 -24.10
C TYR A 280 6.24 27.28 -23.70
N THR A 281 5.38 27.57 -24.68
CA THR A 281 4.07 28.21 -24.45
C THR A 281 2.97 27.16 -24.35
N VAL A 282 2.11 27.26 -23.35
CA VAL A 282 0.97 26.34 -23.19
C VAL A 282 -0.06 26.56 -24.30
N ALA A 283 -0.43 25.50 -25.01
CA ALA A 283 -1.51 25.53 -25.99
C ALA A 283 -2.87 25.85 -25.34
N ALA A 284 -3.74 26.58 -26.05
CA ALA A 284 -5.06 26.97 -25.54
C ALA A 284 -5.92 25.76 -25.17
N GLU A 285 -5.85 24.70 -25.99
CA GLU A 285 -6.50 23.42 -25.80
C GLU A 285 -6.06 22.71 -24.51
N THR A 286 -4.81 22.93 -24.09
CA THR A 286 -4.31 22.37 -22.81
C THR A 286 -4.86 23.12 -21.61
N LEU A 287 -5.09 24.44 -21.74
CA LEU A 287 -5.77 25.23 -20.72
C LEU A 287 -7.27 24.90 -20.65
N GLU A 288 -7.91 24.65 -21.79
CA GLU A 288 -9.29 24.17 -21.87
C GLU A 288 -9.41 22.76 -21.25
N ALA A 289 -8.53 21.83 -21.62
CA ALA A 289 -8.50 20.49 -21.04
C ALA A 289 -8.27 20.49 -19.51
N ALA A 290 -7.74 21.59 -18.95
CA ALA A 290 -7.57 21.73 -17.51
C ALA A 290 -8.91 21.75 -16.76
N ASP A 291 -10.02 22.08 -17.43
CA ASP A 291 -11.37 22.05 -16.84
C ASP A 291 -11.91 20.63 -16.65
N TYR A 292 -11.27 19.60 -17.20
CA TYR A 292 -11.84 18.26 -17.23
C TYR A 292 -10.94 17.20 -16.60
N VAL A 293 -11.57 16.20 -15.97
CA VAL A 293 -10.96 14.89 -15.72
C VAL A 293 -11.36 13.99 -16.87
N LEU A 294 -10.38 13.34 -17.51
CA LEU A 294 -10.57 12.48 -18.66
C LEU A 294 -10.09 11.07 -18.31
N ILE A 295 -11.01 10.10 -18.31
CA ILE A 295 -10.75 8.71 -17.96
C ILE A 295 -11.10 7.84 -19.16
N LEU A 296 -10.22 6.90 -19.47
CA LEU A 296 -10.47 5.82 -20.40
C LEU A 296 -10.72 4.55 -19.60
N THR A 297 -11.73 3.78 -20.00
CA THR A 297 -12.00 2.46 -19.44
C THR A 297 -12.38 1.42 -20.49
N THR A 298 -12.09 0.15 -20.20
CA THR A 298 -12.58 -1.01 -20.99
C THR A 298 -13.74 -1.73 -20.31
N LEU A 299 -14.20 -1.26 -19.15
CA LEU A 299 -15.38 -1.81 -18.46
C LEU A 299 -16.66 -1.46 -19.21
N THR A 300 -17.61 -2.40 -19.26
CA THR A 300 -18.93 -2.16 -19.85
C THR A 300 -19.78 -1.26 -18.96
N LYS A 301 -20.84 -0.64 -19.53
CA LYS A 301 -21.80 0.17 -18.76
C LYS A 301 -22.53 -0.65 -17.69
N THR A 302 -22.71 -1.95 -17.93
CA THR A 302 -23.33 -2.88 -16.99
C THR A 302 -22.39 -3.26 -15.84
N ALA A 303 -21.08 -3.27 -16.07
CA ALA A 303 -20.09 -3.56 -15.03
C ALA A 303 -19.91 -2.35 -14.11
N ALA A 304 -19.68 -1.17 -14.70
CA ALA A 304 -19.56 0.08 -13.96
C ALA A 304 -20.13 1.27 -14.77
N ASP A 305 -21.01 2.03 -14.14
CA ASP A 305 -21.50 3.27 -14.74
C ASP A 305 -20.44 4.40 -14.70
N ALA A 306 -20.75 5.55 -15.28
CA ALA A 306 -19.80 6.66 -15.38
C ALA A 306 -19.42 7.27 -14.01
N ALA A 307 -20.35 7.30 -13.05
CA ALA A 307 -20.09 7.82 -11.71
C ALA A 307 -19.21 6.84 -10.93
N GLU A 308 -19.48 5.54 -11.04
CA GLU A 308 -18.68 4.48 -10.44
C GLU A 308 -17.25 4.49 -10.97
N ILE A 309 -17.04 4.69 -12.27
CA ILE A 309 -15.70 4.82 -12.87
C ILE A 309 -14.91 6.01 -12.26
N LEU A 310 -15.57 7.14 -12.04
CA LEU A 310 -14.95 8.31 -11.42
C LEU A 310 -14.57 8.05 -9.96
N GLU A 311 -15.45 7.39 -9.19
CA GLU A 311 -15.16 7.01 -7.80
C GLU A 311 -14.04 5.96 -7.70
N LEU A 312 -14.04 4.95 -8.56
CA LEU A 312 -12.95 3.97 -8.66
C LEU A 312 -11.62 4.66 -8.98
N TYR A 313 -11.63 5.66 -9.86
CA TYR A 313 -10.42 6.44 -10.16
C TYR A 313 -10.01 7.37 -9.00
N ARG A 314 -10.96 7.86 -8.19
CA ARG A 314 -10.67 8.68 -7.00
C ARG A 314 -9.80 7.92 -6.00
N LEU A 315 -9.93 6.59 -5.91
CA LEU A 315 -9.09 5.74 -5.04
C LEU A 315 -7.60 5.83 -5.39
N ARG A 316 -7.26 5.90 -6.68
CA ARG A 316 -5.88 6.09 -7.12
C ARG A 316 -5.27 7.37 -6.56
N TRP A 317 -6.06 8.44 -6.47
CA TRP A 317 -5.58 9.71 -5.93
C TRP A 317 -5.37 9.64 -4.40
N GLN A 318 -6.25 8.95 -3.67
CA GLN A 318 -6.06 8.72 -2.23
C GLN A 318 -4.76 7.97 -1.95
N ILE A 319 -4.45 6.96 -2.77
CA ILE A 319 -3.20 6.20 -2.69
C ILE A 319 -2.00 7.09 -3.01
N GLU A 320 -2.06 7.89 -4.07
CA GLU A 320 -0.97 8.81 -4.40
C GLU A 320 -0.72 9.84 -3.27
N ILE A 321 -1.78 10.35 -2.64
CA ILE A 321 -1.67 11.26 -1.49
C ILE A 321 -1.05 10.53 -0.30
N ALA A 322 -1.51 9.32 0.01
CA ALA A 322 -0.93 8.48 1.04
C ALA A 322 0.57 8.29 0.76
N PHE A 323 0.95 7.81 -0.42
CA PHE A 323 2.35 7.64 -0.80
C PHE A 323 3.17 8.93 -0.74
N LYS A 324 2.63 10.08 -1.16
CA LYS A 324 3.33 11.37 -1.08
C LYS A 324 3.57 11.81 0.37
N ARG A 325 2.54 11.69 1.22
CA ARG A 325 2.68 11.97 2.67
C ARG A 325 3.71 11.04 3.28
N LEU A 326 3.66 9.76 2.93
CA LEU A 326 4.57 8.73 3.42
C LEU A 326 6.01 8.95 2.98
N LYS A 327 6.26 9.30 1.71
CA LYS A 327 7.61 9.67 1.24
C LYS A 327 8.18 10.85 2.02
N SER A 328 7.35 11.88 2.28
CA SER A 328 7.76 13.04 3.08
C SER A 328 8.06 12.71 4.54
N LEU A 329 7.42 11.70 5.12
CA LEU A 329 7.57 11.32 6.53
C LEU A 329 8.64 10.24 6.76
N LEU A 330 8.91 9.38 5.78
CA LEU A 330 9.63 8.11 5.98
C LEU A 330 10.96 7.99 5.23
N HIS A 331 11.34 9.00 4.43
CA HIS A 331 12.54 8.96 3.59
C HIS A 331 12.67 7.61 2.84
N ILE A 332 11.58 7.16 2.20
CA ILE A 332 11.49 5.85 1.51
C ILE A 332 12.50 5.76 0.34
N ASP A 333 13.12 6.88 -0.02
CA ASP A 333 14.07 7.00 -1.12
C ASP A 333 15.38 6.23 -0.87
N ALA A 334 15.68 5.75 0.35
CA ALA A 334 16.90 5.01 0.70
C ALA A 334 16.63 3.55 1.12
N LEU A 335 16.09 2.72 0.22
CA LEU A 335 15.80 1.31 0.51
C LEU A 335 17.10 0.50 0.70
N ARG A 336 17.25 -0.15 1.85
CA ARG A 336 18.37 -1.09 2.11
C ARG A 336 18.10 -2.54 1.72
N ALA A 337 16.86 -2.87 1.37
CA ALA A 337 16.44 -4.24 1.04
C ALA A 337 16.45 -4.47 -0.48
N PHE A 338 17.22 -5.47 -0.94
CA PHE A 338 17.36 -5.78 -2.37
C PHE A 338 16.51 -6.97 -2.84
N ALA A 339 16.14 -7.89 -1.94
CA ALA A 339 15.28 -9.03 -2.28
C ALA A 339 13.79 -8.60 -2.26
N PRO A 340 12.94 -9.03 -3.22
CA PRO A 340 11.55 -8.56 -3.34
C PRO A 340 10.71 -8.75 -2.08
N ASP A 341 10.84 -9.91 -1.44
CA ASP A 341 10.16 -10.27 -0.20
C ASP A 341 10.55 -9.36 0.98
N LEU A 342 11.84 -9.05 1.11
CA LEU A 342 12.34 -8.10 2.11
C LEU A 342 11.97 -6.66 1.80
N ALA A 343 12.02 -6.26 0.53
CA ALA A 343 11.61 -4.92 0.11
C ALA A 343 10.14 -4.69 0.46
N GLN A 344 9.28 -5.67 0.19
CA GLN A 344 7.88 -5.64 0.57
C GLN A 344 7.70 -5.50 2.09
N THR A 345 8.33 -6.35 2.90
CA THR A 345 8.24 -6.24 4.36
C THR A 345 8.76 -4.89 4.86
N TYR A 346 9.88 -4.41 4.32
CA TYR A 346 10.49 -3.13 4.70
C TYR A 346 9.55 -1.96 4.40
N LEU A 347 8.97 -1.92 3.19
CA LEU A 347 8.04 -0.87 2.77
C LEU A 347 6.75 -0.89 3.57
N LEU A 348 6.19 -2.09 3.79
CA LEU A 348 5.00 -2.28 4.61
C LEU A 348 5.22 -1.87 6.06
N ALA A 349 6.39 -2.15 6.63
CA ALA A 349 6.74 -1.75 7.99
C ALA A 349 6.95 -0.24 8.11
N LYS A 350 7.59 0.40 7.12
CA LYS A 350 7.68 1.87 7.04
C LYS A 350 6.28 2.49 6.96
N LEU A 351 5.45 2.01 6.05
CA LEU A 351 4.05 2.44 5.88
C LEU A 351 3.25 2.28 7.18
N LEU A 352 3.31 1.10 7.82
CA LEU A 352 2.62 0.85 9.09
C LEU A 352 3.05 1.82 10.18
N GLY A 353 4.33 2.11 10.31
CA GLY A 353 4.78 3.04 11.33
C GLY A 353 4.28 4.47 11.08
N ALA A 354 4.21 4.93 9.82
CA ALA A 354 3.68 6.26 9.54
C ALA A 354 2.17 6.33 9.75
N VAL A 355 1.44 5.26 9.43
CA VAL A 355 0.02 5.14 9.76
C VAL A 355 -0.19 5.23 11.29
N LEU A 356 0.65 4.55 12.07
CA LEU A 356 0.59 4.63 13.53
C LEU A 356 0.93 6.03 14.05
N VAL A 357 1.95 6.68 13.50
CA VAL A 357 2.29 8.07 13.86
C VAL A 357 1.14 9.03 13.54
N ASP A 358 0.50 8.89 12.38
CA ASP A 358 -0.66 9.69 11.99
C ASP A 358 -1.87 9.42 12.91
N ALA A 359 -2.12 8.16 13.26
CA ALA A 359 -3.17 7.77 14.20
C ALA A 359 -2.93 8.33 15.61
N ILE A 360 -1.69 8.23 16.12
CA ILE A 360 -1.30 8.79 17.42
C ILE A 360 -1.42 10.32 17.39
N ARG A 361 -1.03 10.98 16.31
CA ARG A 361 -1.17 12.44 16.18
C ARG A 361 -2.63 12.89 16.13
N THR A 362 -3.49 12.14 15.46
CA THR A 362 -4.90 12.52 15.27
C THR A 362 -5.79 12.15 16.46
N GLN A 363 -5.44 11.10 17.22
CA GLN A 363 -6.20 10.59 18.36
C GLN A 363 -5.47 10.75 19.70
N GLY A 364 -4.35 11.47 19.69
CA GLY A 364 -3.44 11.64 20.83
C GLY A 364 -3.98 12.56 21.92
N PRO A 365 -3.09 13.10 22.78
CA PRO A 365 -3.48 13.81 24.01
C PRO A 365 -4.36 15.06 23.77
N ASP A 366 -4.33 15.63 22.57
CA ASP A 366 -5.21 16.74 22.17
C ASP A 366 -6.71 16.32 22.09
N PHE A 367 -6.99 15.01 22.02
CA PHE A 367 -8.34 14.44 21.90
C PHE A 367 -8.84 13.76 23.19
N SER A 368 -7.94 13.20 24.01
CA SER A 368 -8.28 12.52 25.28
C SER A 368 -7.06 12.46 26.21
N PRO A 369 -7.22 12.61 27.54
CA PRO A 369 -6.11 12.57 28.50
C PRO A 369 -5.35 11.25 28.50
N TYR A 370 -5.95 10.16 28.00
CA TYR A 370 -5.27 8.87 27.82
C TYR A 370 -4.67 8.70 26.41
N GLY A 371 -5.16 9.42 25.39
CA GLY A 371 -4.51 9.53 24.07
C GLY A 371 -4.39 8.27 23.20
N PHE A 372 -5.08 7.16 23.53
CA PHE A 372 -5.12 5.93 22.72
C PHE A 372 -6.43 5.14 22.92
N PRO A 373 -6.81 4.25 21.97
CA PRO A 373 -8.01 3.41 22.11
C PRO A 373 -7.86 2.40 23.26
N VAL A 374 -8.85 2.35 24.16
CA VAL A 374 -8.90 1.33 25.23
C VAL A 374 -9.49 0.05 24.68
N ARG A 375 -8.85 -1.09 24.94
CA ARG A 375 -9.35 -2.42 24.54
C ARG A 375 -9.62 -3.30 25.76
N PRO A 376 -10.73 -4.06 25.77
CA PRO A 376 -10.86 -5.16 26.71
C PRO A 376 -9.76 -6.20 26.43
N ASP A 377 -9.27 -6.81 27.50
CA ASP A 377 -8.03 -7.59 27.58
C ASP A 377 -7.77 -8.50 26.37
N ILE A 378 -6.58 -8.38 25.76
CA ILE A 378 -6.17 -9.22 24.63
C ILE A 378 -5.38 -10.41 25.20
N PRO A 379 -5.88 -11.66 25.13
CA PRO A 379 -5.09 -12.81 25.55
C PRO A 379 -3.84 -12.93 24.69
N ARG A 380 -2.67 -12.62 25.27
CA ARG A 380 -1.39 -12.76 24.59
C ARG A 380 -1.07 -14.25 24.42
N ARG A 381 -0.91 -14.72 23.17
CA ARG A 381 -0.24 -16.02 22.92
C ARG A 381 1.25 -15.86 23.22
N VAL A 382 1.62 -16.11 24.48
CA VAL A 382 3.02 -16.20 24.91
C VAL A 382 3.40 -17.67 24.99
N ALA A 383 4.58 -18.03 24.49
CA ALA A 383 5.13 -19.35 24.82
C ALA A 383 5.46 -19.37 26.32
N TYR A 384 4.75 -20.20 27.10
CA TYR A 384 5.14 -20.49 28.47
C TYR A 384 6.52 -21.13 28.45
N CYS A 385 7.47 -20.57 29.19
CA CYS A 385 8.75 -21.21 29.45
C CYS A 385 8.59 -21.92 30.80
N PRO A 386 8.49 -23.25 30.85
CA PRO A 386 8.55 -23.96 32.12
C PRO A 386 9.99 -23.95 32.59
N THR A 387 10.40 -22.86 33.21
CA THR A 387 11.55 -22.81 34.11
C THR A 387 10.98 -22.39 35.44
N ASP A 388 10.41 -23.39 36.13
CA ASP A 388 10.25 -23.50 37.60
C ASP A 388 9.13 -24.49 37.94
N LEU A 389 9.21 -25.72 37.42
CA LEU A 389 8.56 -26.88 38.04
C LEU A 389 9.46 -28.09 37.78
N ALA A 390 10.37 -28.34 38.72
CA ALA A 390 10.93 -29.66 38.90
C ALA A 390 9.80 -30.56 39.43
N GLY A 391 9.44 -31.59 38.68
CA GLY A 391 8.59 -32.67 39.19
C GLY A 391 7.60 -33.23 38.18
N SER A 392 7.68 -34.56 38.03
CA SER A 392 6.78 -35.51 37.37
C SER A 392 6.65 -35.45 35.85
N THR A 393 7.29 -36.44 35.24
CA THR A 393 6.78 -37.21 34.11
C THR A 393 5.28 -37.45 34.20
N ASP A 394 4.52 -37.12 33.16
CA ASP A 394 3.63 -38.10 32.54
C ASP A 394 3.09 -37.67 31.17
N ASP A 395 2.78 -38.73 30.44
CA ASP A 395 2.42 -38.92 29.05
C ASP A 395 1.20 -38.10 28.58
N CYS A 396 1.19 -37.68 27.30
CA CYS A 396 -0.02 -37.36 26.53
C CYS A 396 0.32 -37.13 25.06
N SER A 397 0.56 -38.23 24.36
CA SER A 397 0.37 -38.33 22.92
C SER A 397 -1.11 -38.18 22.53
N GLY A 398 -1.39 -37.36 21.51
CA GLY A 398 -2.53 -37.58 20.61
C GLY A 398 -3.66 -36.55 20.65
N VAL A 399 -3.61 -35.54 19.77
CA VAL A 399 -4.79 -35.03 19.02
C VAL A 399 -4.28 -34.52 17.66
N GLY A 400 -4.83 -35.07 16.57
CA GLY A 400 -4.38 -34.84 15.20
C GLY A 400 -4.62 -33.42 14.67
N GLU A 401 -3.75 -33.03 13.74
CA GLU A 401 -3.64 -31.70 13.11
C GLU A 401 -4.87 -31.31 12.26
N SER A 402 -5.73 -32.29 11.92
CA SER A 402 -6.92 -32.12 11.09
C SER A 402 -8.11 -31.49 11.82
N ASP A 403 -8.31 -31.78 13.12
CA ASP A 403 -9.49 -31.32 13.86
C ASP A 403 -9.41 -29.84 14.25
N ARG A 404 -8.19 -29.28 14.32
CA ARG A 404 -7.98 -27.86 14.67
C ARG A 404 -8.31 -26.89 13.52
N LEU A 405 -8.20 -27.33 12.28
CA LEU A 405 -8.56 -26.54 11.09
C LEU A 405 -10.08 -26.44 10.92
N ALA A 406 -10.81 -27.51 11.21
CA ALA A 406 -12.28 -27.51 11.17
C ALA A 406 -12.89 -26.57 12.24
N GLN A 407 -12.33 -26.56 13.46
CA GLN A 407 -12.82 -25.70 14.55
C GLN A 407 -12.56 -24.19 14.30
N CYS A 408 -11.48 -23.83 13.59
CA CYS A 408 -11.19 -22.42 13.27
C CYS A 408 -12.06 -21.86 12.15
N LEU A 409 -12.51 -22.69 11.21
CA LEU A 409 -13.39 -22.27 10.12
C LEU A 409 -14.84 -22.08 10.58
N ALA A 410 -15.29 -22.81 11.60
CA ALA A 410 -16.65 -22.68 12.14
C ALA A 410 -16.91 -21.36 12.91
N ASN A 411 -15.85 -20.69 13.40
CA ASN A 411 -15.97 -19.44 14.16
C ASN A 411 -15.92 -18.17 13.29
N LEU A 412 -15.97 -18.31 11.96
CA LEU A 412 -15.92 -17.20 10.99
C LEU A 412 -17.25 -16.94 10.27
N ASP A 413 -18.37 -17.51 10.72
CA ASP A 413 -19.67 -17.25 10.11
C ASP A 413 -20.23 -15.87 10.54
N PRO A 414 -20.44 -14.91 9.63
CA PRO A 414 -21.08 -13.64 9.92
C PRO A 414 -22.54 -13.69 9.46
N GLY A 415 -23.43 -14.16 10.34
CA GLY A 415 -24.89 -14.03 10.19
C GLY A 415 -25.56 -14.84 11.29
N THR A 416 -26.60 -14.38 12.00
CA THR A 416 -27.49 -13.21 11.96
C THR A 416 -28.32 -13.32 13.27
N PRO A 417 -29.19 -12.37 13.69
CA PRO A 417 -29.70 -11.18 13.00
C PRO A 417 -28.99 -9.88 13.39
#